data_AF-A0AAV2MXR2-F1
#
_entry.id   AF-A0AAV2MXR2-F1
#
_cell.length_a   1.000
_cell.length_b   1.000
_cell.length_c   1.000
_cell.angle_alpha   90.00
_cell.angle_beta   90.00
_cell.angle_gamma   90.00
#
_symmetry.space_group_name_H-M   'P 1'
#
loop_
_entity.id
_entity.type
_entity.pdbx_description
1 polymer ?
#
loop_
_entity_poly.entity_id
_entity_poly.type
_entity_poly.pdbx_seq_one_letter_code
_entity_poly.pdbx_strand_id
1 'polypeptide(L)'
;MHRVNSVEDITNNREENLEIQSINLQHTSCCEKCRRGYSSKFATLERKLNRIIHFLENPKEVQNEVRQVDFSLLSNFPLTTVEQVEAFNNQLEHDNVRRQFIEKMSQVGGETVPKIVRNIMSQIIGYEVAQAYTWTGQKRSYLLKNRNYQIQ
;
A
#
# COMPACT_ATOMS: atom_id res chain seq x y z
N MET A 1 48.64 64.29 -11.48
CA MET A 1 48.07 63.66 -12.70
C MET A 1 48.41 62.17 -12.65
N HIS A 2 47.79 61.40 -11.75
CA HIS A 2 46.47 60.75 -11.82
C HIS A 2 46.38 59.65 -12.88
N ARG A 3 46.23 58.46 -12.33
CA ARG A 3 46.34 57.11 -12.87
C ARG A 3 45.08 56.37 -12.44
N VAL A 4 44.75 55.36 -13.24
CA VAL A 4 43.94 54.17 -12.96
C VAL A 4 42.49 54.21 -13.44
N ASN A 5 42.23 53.25 -14.35
CA ASN A 5 40.98 52.86 -14.98
C ASN A 5 40.02 52.16 -13.98
N SER A 6 38.72 52.30 -14.21
CA SER A 6 37.62 51.45 -13.70
C SER A 6 36.70 51.23 -14.91
N VAL A 7 36.86 50.17 -15.70
CA VAL A 7 36.34 48.79 -15.53
C VAL A 7 34.84 48.74 -15.20
N GLU A 8 34.07 48.69 -16.28
CA GLU A 8 32.91 47.82 -16.52
C GLU A 8 31.61 48.09 -15.74
N ASP A 9 30.76 48.88 -16.39
CA ASP A 9 29.32 48.94 -16.19
C ASP A 9 28.65 47.56 -16.43
N ILE A 10 28.21 46.95 -15.33
CA ILE A 10 26.89 46.33 -15.16
C ILE A 10 26.40 45.50 -16.35
N THR A 11 27.03 44.35 -16.58
CA THR A 11 26.41 43.20 -17.24
C THR A 11 26.19 42.09 -16.22
N ASN A 12 24.94 41.90 -15.77
CA ASN A 12 24.36 40.60 -15.38
C ASN A 12 23.03 40.83 -14.64
N ASN A 13 21.92 40.84 -15.39
CA ASN A 13 20.57 40.60 -14.87
C ASN A 13 19.64 40.22 -16.03
N ARG A 14 20.02 39.22 -16.82
CA ARG A 14 19.22 38.79 -17.98
C ARG A 14 19.10 37.27 -18.15
N GLU A 15 19.14 36.51 -17.05
CA GLU A 15 18.88 35.05 -17.10
C GLU A 15 17.89 34.51 -16.05
N GLU A 16 17.23 35.34 -15.23
CA GLU A 16 16.20 34.86 -14.28
C GLU A 16 14.75 35.18 -14.72
N ASN A 17 14.44 35.03 -16.01
CA ASN A 17 13.05 35.22 -16.48
C ASN A 17 12.61 34.20 -17.54
N LEU A 18 13.11 32.96 -17.45
CA LEU A 18 12.72 31.89 -18.39
C LEU A 18 12.02 30.67 -17.75
N GLU A 19 11.79 30.62 -16.44
CA GLU A 19 11.16 29.45 -15.80
C GLU A 19 9.89 29.71 -14.97
N ILE A 20 9.30 30.91 -15.01
CA ILE A 20 8.03 31.19 -14.30
C ILE A 20 6.88 31.55 -15.27
N GLN A 21 7.02 31.24 -16.56
CA GLN A 21 5.99 31.54 -17.57
C GLN A 21 5.14 30.34 -18.01
N SER A 22 5.16 29.19 -17.31
CA SER A 22 4.34 28.03 -17.70
C SER A 22 3.13 27.76 -16.78
N ILE A 23 3.05 28.37 -15.60
CA ILE A 23 1.99 28.06 -14.61
C ILE A 23 0.84 29.08 -14.63
N ASN A 24 1.01 30.25 -15.24
CA ASN A 24 -0.01 31.30 -15.36
C ASN A 24 -0.69 31.35 -16.74
N LEU A 25 -0.76 30.22 -17.47
CA LEU A 25 -1.75 30.09 -18.53
C LEU A 25 -3.12 30.05 -17.88
N GLN A 26 -3.71 31.24 -17.77
CA GLN A 26 -5.11 31.45 -17.42
C GLN A 26 -5.95 30.49 -18.28
N HIS A 27 -6.44 29.40 -17.68
CA HIS A 27 -7.47 28.55 -18.27
C HIS A 27 -8.82 29.31 -18.23
N THR A 28 -8.87 30.47 -18.91
CA THR A 28 -10.10 31.21 -19.21
C THR A 28 -10.99 30.46 -20.20
N SER A 29 -10.53 29.31 -20.73
CA SER A 29 -11.22 28.53 -21.76
C SER A 29 -11.96 27.26 -21.31
N CYS A 30 -11.94 26.87 -20.02
CA CYS A 30 -12.71 25.69 -19.56
C CYS A 30 -13.87 26.07 -18.64
N CYS A 31 -15.00 25.36 -18.78
CA CYS A 31 -16.21 25.63 -18.01
C CYS A 31 -16.00 25.39 -16.50
N GLU A 32 -16.89 25.95 -15.68
CA GLU A 32 -16.88 25.87 -14.22
C GLU A 32 -16.74 24.42 -13.70
N LYS A 33 -17.34 23.45 -14.38
CA LYS A 33 -17.19 22.02 -14.05
C LYS A 33 -15.76 21.51 -14.27
N CYS A 34 -15.11 21.89 -15.37
CA CYS A 34 -13.70 21.55 -15.58
C CYS A 34 -12.83 22.12 -14.48
N ARG A 35 -13.06 23.40 -14.13
CA ARG A 35 -12.24 24.13 -13.18
C ARG A 35 -12.29 23.46 -11.81
N ARG A 36 -13.50 23.11 -11.34
CA ARG A 36 -13.68 22.33 -10.11
C ARG A 36 -13.00 20.97 -10.18
N GLY A 37 -13.15 20.26 -11.31
CA GLY A 37 -12.52 18.96 -11.51
C GLY A 37 -10.99 19.02 -11.53
N TYR A 38 -10.42 20.09 -12.07
CA TYR A 38 -8.98 20.35 -12.05
C TYR A 38 -8.51 20.69 -10.64
N SER A 39 -9.19 21.62 -9.96
CA SER A 39 -8.84 22.02 -8.58
C SER A 39 -8.92 20.84 -7.60
N SER A 40 -9.91 19.94 -7.74
CA SER A 40 -10.02 18.77 -6.86
C SER A 40 -8.90 17.74 -7.10
N LYS A 41 -8.53 17.51 -8.37
CA LYS A 41 -7.38 16.67 -8.73
C LYS A 41 -6.07 17.30 -8.25
N PHE A 42 -5.91 18.60 -8.44
CA PHE A 42 -4.73 19.33 -8.00
C PHE A 42 -4.58 19.29 -6.47
N ALA A 43 -5.65 19.55 -5.72
CA ALA A 43 -5.64 19.43 -4.26
C ALA A 43 -5.37 17.99 -3.79
N THR A 44 -5.71 16.98 -4.61
CA THR A 44 -5.37 15.57 -4.33
C THR A 44 -3.87 15.33 -4.53
N LEU A 45 -3.31 15.87 -5.60
CA LEU A 45 -1.88 15.78 -5.90
C LEU A 45 -1.05 16.51 -4.84
N GLU A 46 -1.45 17.71 -4.46
CA GLU A 46 -0.81 18.52 -3.41
C GLU A 46 -0.76 17.75 -2.08
N ARG A 47 -1.87 17.14 -1.65
CA ARG A 47 -1.88 16.30 -0.44
C ARG A 47 -0.93 15.10 -0.54
N LYS A 48 -0.83 14.46 -1.70
CA LYS A 48 0.09 13.33 -1.92
C LYS A 48 1.54 13.79 -1.88
N LEU A 49 1.86 14.92 -2.49
CA LEU A 49 3.19 15.52 -2.47
C LEU A 49 3.61 15.91 -1.06
N ASN A 50 2.74 16.57 -0.31
CA ASN A 50 2.99 16.92 1.10
C ASN A 50 3.24 15.69 1.96
N ARG A 51 2.55 14.58 1.67
CA ARG A 51 2.78 13.30 2.36
C ARG A 51 4.16 12.70 2.03
N ILE A 52 4.61 12.82 0.78
CA ILE A 52 5.95 12.39 0.36
C ILE A 52 7.02 13.27 1.03
N ILE A 53 6.84 14.59 1.04
CA ILE A 53 7.75 15.53 1.72
C ILE A 53 7.87 15.16 3.20
N HIS A 54 6.74 14.99 3.90
CA HIS A 54 6.72 14.54 5.28
C HIS A 54 7.51 13.24 5.48
N PHE A 55 7.40 12.29 4.55
CA PHE A 55 8.12 11.03 4.61
C PHE A 55 9.63 11.16 4.41
N LEU A 56 10.05 12.08 3.53
CA LEU A 56 11.46 12.37 3.28
C LEU A 56 12.10 13.16 4.43
N GLU A 57 11.35 14.05 5.07
CA GLU A 57 11.80 14.88 6.20
C GLU A 57 11.88 14.08 7.51
N ASN A 58 11.05 13.04 7.66
CA ASN A 58 10.99 12.20 8.86
C ASN A 58 11.36 10.73 8.56
N PRO A 59 12.58 10.44 8.04
CA PRO A 59 12.95 9.10 7.59
C PRO A 59 12.96 8.05 8.73
N LYS A 60 13.04 8.48 9.99
CA LYS A 60 12.93 7.61 11.17
C LYS A 60 11.48 7.17 11.46
N GLU A 61 10.48 7.95 11.07
CA GLU A 61 9.06 7.55 11.12
C GLU A 61 8.65 6.69 9.91
N VAL A 62 9.46 6.71 8.85
CA VAL A 62 9.27 5.97 7.59
C VAL A 62 10.21 4.77 7.48
N GLN A 63 10.57 4.20 8.63
CA GLN A 63 10.83 2.76 8.63
C GLN A 63 9.47 2.06 8.45
N ASN A 64 8.93 2.11 7.23
CA ASN A 64 8.17 1.01 6.68
C ASN A 64 9.16 -0.16 6.52
N GLU A 65 9.66 -0.67 7.65
CA GLU A 65 9.83 -2.10 7.72
C GLU A 65 8.49 -2.64 7.22
N VAL A 66 8.51 -3.48 6.18
CA VAL A 66 7.38 -4.37 5.93
C VAL A 66 7.17 -5.03 7.28
N ARG A 67 6.22 -4.52 8.08
CA ARG A 67 6.02 -4.94 9.45
C ARG A 67 5.66 -6.39 9.29
N GLN A 68 6.63 -7.27 9.47
CA GLN A 68 6.36 -8.70 9.50
C GLN A 68 5.48 -8.81 10.72
N VAL A 69 4.18 -8.93 10.47
CA VAL A 69 3.21 -8.97 11.53
C VAL A 69 3.50 -10.26 12.28
N ASP A 70 4.11 -10.10 13.44
CA ASP A 70 4.44 -11.19 14.32
C ASP A 70 3.13 -11.77 14.85
N PHE A 71 2.87 -13.02 14.51
CA PHE A 71 1.73 -13.81 14.97
C PHE A 71 2.17 -14.92 15.94
N SER A 72 3.38 -14.85 16.46
CA SER A 72 3.96 -15.89 17.33
C SER A 72 3.18 -16.13 18.62
N LEU A 73 2.35 -15.18 19.07
CA LEU A 73 1.52 -15.33 20.26
C LEU A 73 0.19 -16.03 19.98
N LEU A 74 -0.15 -16.29 18.72
CA LEU A 74 -1.39 -16.97 18.36
C LEU A 74 -1.22 -18.48 18.39
N SER A 75 -2.28 -19.18 18.80
CA SER A 75 -2.37 -20.63 18.68
C SER A 75 -2.23 -21.10 17.22
N ASN A 76 -1.75 -22.32 17.05
CA ASN A 76 -1.73 -22.98 15.74
C ASN A 76 -3.15 -23.37 15.34
N PHE A 77 -3.60 -22.87 14.18
CA PHE A 77 -4.91 -23.19 13.61
C PHE A 77 -4.83 -24.39 12.64
N PRO A 78 -5.92 -25.17 12.46
CA PRO A 78 -7.22 -25.03 13.13
C PRO A 78 -7.22 -25.58 14.56
N LEU A 79 -8.05 -24.99 15.43
CA LEU A 79 -8.34 -25.56 16.76
C LEU A 79 -9.33 -26.71 16.57
N THR A 80 -8.94 -27.92 16.97
CA THR A 80 -9.68 -29.16 16.71
C THR A 80 -10.37 -29.73 17.95
N THR A 81 -10.14 -29.16 19.14
CA THR A 81 -10.77 -29.61 20.40
C THR A 81 -11.37 -28.45 21.19
N VAL A 82 -12.29 -28.75 22.11
CA VAL A 82 -12.94 -27.75 22.97
C VAL A 82 -11.93 -27.11 23.91
N GLU A 83 -11.01 -27.90 24.46
CA GLU A 83 -9.97 -27.44 25.39
C GLU A 83 -9.02 -26.46 24.71
N GLN A 84 -8.72 -26.66 23.42
CA GLN A 84 -7.92 -25.72 22.63
C GLN A 84 -8.65 -24.38 22.44
N VAL A 85 -9.97 -24.41 22.25
CA VAL A 85 -10.80 -23.20 22.14
C VAL A 85 -10.83 -22.46 23.48
N GLU A 86 -11.05 -23.15 24.59
CA GLU A 86 -11.07 -22.55 25.93
C GLU A 86 -9.70 -21.95 26.30
N ALA A 87 -8.61 -22.69 26.06
CA ALA A 87 -7.26 -22.20 26.31
C ALA A 87 -6.96 -20.96 25.47
N PHE A 88 -7.35 -20.94 24.19
CA PHE A 88 -7.18 -19.77 23.34
C PHE A 88 -8.03 -18.58 23.82
N ASN A 89 -9.27 -18.82 24.27
CA ASN A 89 -10.13 -17.77 24.81
C ASN A 89 -9.50 -17.10 26.04
N ASN A 90 -8.89 -17.88 26.93
CA ASN A 90 -8.16 -17.33 28.08
C ASN A 90 -6.94 -16.49 27.65
N GLN A 91 -6.26 -16.84 26.55
CA GLN A 91 -5.15 -16.04 26.01
C GLN A 91 -5.63 -14.69 25.44
N LEU A 92 -6.85 -14.61 24.92
CA LEU A 92 -7.42 -13.38 24.36
C LEU A 92 -7.67 -12.29 25.42
N GLU A 93 -7.64 -12.61 26.71
CA GLU A 93 -7.66 -11.63 27.80
C GLU A 93 -6.39 -10.75 27.79
N HIS A 94 -5.30 -11.22 27.19
CA HIS A 94 -4.08 -10.43 27.02
C HIS A 94 -4.16 -9.52 25.79
N ASP A 95 -3.95 -8.21 26.00
CA ASP A 95 -4.08 -7.18 24.96
C ASP A 95 -3.22 -7.41 23.71
N ASN A 96 -2.01 -7.94 23.90
CA ASN A 96 -1.09 -8.25 22.81
C ASN A 96 -1.61 -9.40 21.92
N VAL A 97 -2.07 -10.50 22.53
CA VAL A 97 -2.66 -11.64 21.82
C VAL A 97 -3.91 -11.21 21.08
N ARG A 98 -4.80 -10.46 21.75
CA ARG A 98 -6.03 -9.93 21.15
C ARG A 98 -5.73 -9.04 19.94
N ARG A 99 -4.73 -8.16 20.04
CA ARG A 99 -4.32 -7.29 18.93
C ARG A 99 -3.80 -8.11 17.74
N GLN A 100 -2.92 -9.08 17.99
CA GLN A 100 -2.41 -9.97 16.93
C GLN A 100 -3.55 -10.76 16.28
N PHE A 101 -4.53 -11.21 17.06
CA PHE A 101 -5.67 -11.96 16.55
C PHE A 101 -6.56 -11.09 15.64
N ILE A 102 -6.89 -9.87 16.07
CA ILE A 102 -7.64 -8.89 15.26
C ILE A 102 -6.89 -8.60 13.96
N GLU A 103 -5.58 -8.37 14.05
CA GLU A 103 -4.74 -8.10 12.87
C GLU A 103 -4.73 -9.31 11.93
N LYS A 104 -4.57 -10.54 12.43
CA LYS A 104 -4.62 -11.77 11.64
C LYS A 104 -5.96 -11.93 10.93
N MET A 105 -7.07 -11.70 11.63
CA MET A 105 -8.41 -11.80 11.05
C MET A 105 -8.69 -10.72 10.02
N SER A 106 -8.13 -9.51 10.20
CA SER A 106 -8.25 -8.44 9.21
C SER A 106 -7.62 -8.80 7.85
N GLN A 107 -6.58 -9.64 7.85
CA GLN A 107 -5.92 -10.11 6.63
C GLN A 107 -6.76 -11.12 5.84
N VAL A 108 -7.69 -11.81 6.50
CA VAL A 108 -8.58 -12.81 5.88
C VAL A 108 -9.81 -12.15 5.26
N GLY A 109 -10.29 -11.06 5.85
CA GLY A 109 -11.49 -10.32 5.40
C GLY A 109 -11.33 -9.62 4.04
N GLY A 110 -12.40 -8.96 3.59
CA GLY A 110 -12.42 -8.20 2.34
C GLY A 110 -13.82 -7.73 1.95
N GLU A 111 -13.91 -6.83 0.98
CA GLU A 111 -15.20 -6.25 0.54
C GLU A 111 -16.04 -7.19 -0.33
N THR A 112 -15.41 -8.18 -0.98
CA THR A 112 -16.07 -9.07 -1.93
C THR A 112 -15.65 -10.52 -1.72
N VAL A 113 -16.54 -11.46 -2.07
CA VAL A 113 -16.28 -12.90 -1.97
C VAL A 113 -14.99 -13.30 -2.70
N PRO A 114 -14.70 -12.86 -3.94
CA PRO A 114 -13.44 -13.20 -4.61
C PRO A 114 -12.20 -12.70 -3.88
N LYS A 115 -12.27 -11.52 -3.24
CA LYS A 115 -11.17 -10.95 -2.45
C LYS A 115 -10.95 -11.78 -1.19
N ILE A 116 -12.02 -12.13 -0.48
CA ILE A 116 -11.97 -12.98 0.71
C ILE A 116 -11.36 -14.35 0.38
N VAL A 117 -11.84 -15.01 -0.69
CA VAL A 117 -11.31 -16.32 -1.12
C VAL A 117 -9.82 -16.22 -1.45
N ARG A 118 -9.39 -15.18 -2.17
CA ARG A 118 -7.97 -14.96 -2.48
C ARG A 118 -7.13 -14.81 -1.21
N ASN A 119 -7.62 -14.03 -0.25
CA ASN A 119 -6.94 -13.78 1.01
C ASN A 119 -6.80 -15.07 1.84
N ILE A 120 -7.87 -15.86 1.95
CA ILE A 120 -7.84 -17.18 2.59
C ILE A 120 -6.82 -18.09 1.90
N MET A 121 -6.89 -18.22 0.57
CA MET A 121 -6.01 -19.12 -0.18
C MET A 121 -4.53 -18.75 -0.02
N SER A 122 -4.20 -17.46 0.07
CA SER A 122 -2.82 -17.00 0.31
C SER A 122 -2.25 -17.39 1.68
N GLN A 123 -3.11 -17.70 2.65
CA GLN A 123 -2.70 -18.17 3.98
C GLN A 123 -2.56 -19.70 4.03
N ILE A 124 -3.18 -20.42 3.10
CA ILE A 124 -3.20 -21.88 3.05
C ILE A 124 -2.14 -22.43 2.09
N ILE A 125 -1.95 -21.77 0.94
CA ILE A 125 -1.10 -22.26 -0.14
C ILE A 125 -0.06 -21.19 -0.48
N GLY A 126 1.23 -21.54 -0.30
CA GLY A 126 2.36 -20.70 -0.69
C GLY A 126 2.38 -20.41 -2.20
N TYR A 127 3.01 -19.30 -2.59
CA TYR A 127 2.99 -18.79 -3.96
C TYR A 127 3.52 -19.80 -5.00
N GLU A 128 4.60 -20.50 -4.68
CA GLU A 128 5.24 -21.50 -5.54
C GLU A 128 4.31 -22.69 -5.76
N VAL A 129 3.65 -23.15 -4.69
CA VAL A 129 2.68 -24.25 -4.76
C VAL A 129 1.44 -23.81 -5.53
N ALA A 130 0.92 -22.60 -5.29
CA ALA A 130 -0.25 -22.08 -5.97
C ALA A 130 -0.06 -21.97 -7.49
N GLN A 131 1.15 -21.66 -7.96
CA GLN A 131 1.48 -21.63 -9.39
C GLN A 131 1.50 -23.01 -10.04
N ALA A 132 1.91 -24.04 -9.29
CA ALA A 132 2.01 -25.40 -9.81
C ALA A 132 0.64 -26.09 -9.92
N TYR A 133 -0.42 -25.56 -9.30
CA TYR A 133 -1.74 -26.18 -9.24
C TYR A 133 -2.80 -25.36 -9.97
N THR A 134 -3.74 -26.03 -10.63
CA THR A 134 -5.00 -25.42 -11.07
C THR A 134 -6.18 -26.29 -10.68
N TRP A 135 -7.39 -25.73 -10.68
CA TRP A 135 -8.60 -26.47 -10.33
C TRP A 135 -8.78 -27.73 -11.19
N THR A 136 -8.54 -27.62 -12.50
CA THR A 136 -8.73 -28.70 -13.49
C THR A 136 -7.43 -29.33 -14.00
N GLY A 137 -6.26 -28.91 -13.53
CA GLY A 137 -4.97 -29.50 -13.88
C GLY A 137 -4.52 -29.20 -15.32
N GLN A 138 -4.94 -28.07 -15.90
CA GLN A 138 -4.62 -27.74 -17.29
C GLN A 138 -3.16 -27.29 -17.47
N LYS A 139 -2.61 -27.44 -18.68
CA LYS A 139 -1.26 -26.95 -19.05
C LYS A 139 -0.13 -27.41 -18.11
N ARG A 140 -0.09 -28.70 -17.77
CA ARG A 140 0.94 -29.34 -16.92
C ARG A 140 0.92 -28.91 -15.44
N SER A 141 -0.13 -28.24 -14.97
CA SER A 141 -0.34 -28.02 -13.54
C SER A 141 -0.93 -29.26 -12.86
N TYR A 142 -0.65 -29.44 -11.57
CA TYR A 142 -1.32 -30.42 -10.73
C TYR A 142 -2.81 -30.09 -10.53
N LEU A 143 -3.62 -31.12 -10.28
CA LEU A 143 -5.07 -31.02 -10.09
C LEU A 143 -5.40 -30.77 -8.60
N LEU A 144 -6.14 -29.71 -8.29
CA LEU A 144 -6.65 -29.48 -6.93
C LEU A 144 -7.96 -30.26 -6.64
N LYS A 145 -8.81 -30.45 -7.66
CA LYS A 145 -10.11 -31.11 -7.50
C LYS A 145 -9.94 -32.60 -7.14
N ASN A 146 -10.41 -33.00 -5.96
CA ASN A 146 -10.51 -34.41 -5.60
C ASN A 146 -11.57 -35.11 -6.47
N ARG A 147 -11.23 -36.24 -7.12
CA ARG A 147 -12.15 -37.02 -7.97
C ARG A 147 -12.97 -38.07 -7.20
N ASN A 148 -12.75 -38.24 -5.90
CA ASN A 148 -13.27 -39.39 -5.13
C ASN A 148 -14.35 -39.04 -4.10
N TYR A 149 -15.37 -38.26 -4.47
CA TYR A 149 -16.63 -38.24 -3.72
C TYR A 149 -17.67 -39.05 -4.50
N GLN A 150 -17.61 -40.38 -4.41
CA GLN A 150 -18.79 -41.22 -4.61
C GLN A 150 -19.49 -41.29 -3.26
N ILE A 151 -20.59 -40.55 -3.12
CA ILE A 151 -21.53 -40.73 -2.02
C ILE A 151 -22.20 -42.09 -2.30
N GLN A 152 -21.87 -43.10 -1.50
CA GLN A 152 -22.64 -44.34 -1.40
C GLN A 152 -23.81 -44.13 -0.45
#